data_AF-A0A844TQI7-F1
#
_entry.id   AF-A0A844TQI7-F1
#
_cell.length_a   1.000
_cell.length_b   1.000
_cell.length_c   1.000
_cell.angle_alpha   90.00
_cell.angle_beta   90.00
_cell.angle_gamma   90.00
#
_symmetry.space_group_name_H-M   'P 1'
#
loop_
_entity.id
_entity.type
_entity.pdbx_description
1 polymer ?
#
loop_
_entity_poly.entity_id
_entity_poly.type
_entity_poly.pdbx_seq_one_letter_code
_entity_poly.pdbx_strand_id
1 'polypeptide(L)'
;MTQNGQSTLQRQLTSGGAIEHGDLQKEAVDQAARELGLAFMVAECDRARSRSAVLRAIAKAVDFPEYFGGNFDALYDCLCDTVLDQKTGVVLWLSKLHSGDPTLTDDAAQIASVCADVVTFAAENGRSFGYIIEHAGKHPDPEPGVAAARYGES
;
A
#
# COMPACT_ATOMS: atom_id res chain seq x y z
N MET A 1 8.35 13.24 25.62
CA MET A 1 8.95 14.09 24.57
C MET A 1 8.38 13.77 23.19
N THR A 2 7.10 13.39 23.09
CA THR A 2 6.51 12.73 21.90
C THR A 2 5.80 13.68 20.93
N GLN A 3 5.69 14.97 21.27
CA GLN A 3 4.81 15.91 20.55
C GLN A 3 5.35 16.34 19.18
N ASN A 4 6.67 16.30 18.98
CA ASN A 4 7.29 16.79 17.74
C ASN A 4 7.12 15.80 16.57
N GLY A 5 7.23 14.48 16.83
CA GLY A 5 7.08 13.45 15.80
C GLY A 5 5.64 13.30 15.27
N GLN A 6 4.64 13.41 16.15
CA GLN A 6 3.23 13.36 15.75
C GLN A 6 2.86 14.56 14.85
N SER A 7 3.42 15.74 15.13
CA SER A 7 3.21 16.95 14.32
C SER A 7 3.82 16.82 12.92
N THR A 8 4.98 16.16 12.80
CA THR A 8 5.61 15.88 11.50
C THR A 8 4.79 14.88 10.68
N LEU A 9 4.37 13.78 11.29
CA LEU A 9 3.53 12.77 10.62
C LEU A 9 2.23 13.39 10.11
N GLN A 10 1.52 14.15 10.95
CA GLN A 10 0.29 14.83 10.53
C GLN A 10 0.53 15.77 9.34
N ARG A 11 1.64 16.52 9.34
CA ARG A 11 2.00 17.39 8.22
C ARG A 11 2.27 16.60 6.94
N GLN A 12 2.93 15.45 7.03
CA GLN A 12 3.17 14.56 5.89
C GLN A 12 1.86 13.98 5.35
N LEU A 13 0.96 13.52 6.23
CA LEU A 13 -0.34 12.98 5.82
C LEU A 13 -1.23 14.05 5.16
N THR A 14 -1.23 15.29 5.68
CA THR A 14 -1.94 16.41 5.06
C THR A 14 -1.33 16.81 3.72
N SER A 15 -0.01 16.81 3.60
CA SER A 15 0.67 17.12 2.33
C SER A 15 0.49 16.02 1.29
N GLY A 16 0.18 14.80 1.71
CA GLY A 16 0.23 13.61 0.87
C GLY A 16 1.66 13.25 0.45
N GLY A 17 1.77 12.28 -0.45
CA GLY A 17 3.05 11.82 -0.98
C GLY A 17 3.55 10.50 -0.38
N ALA A 18 4.79 10.16 -0.76
CA ALA A 18 5.51 9.05 -0.18
C ALA A 18 5.91 9.38 1.26
N ILE A 19 5.54 8.51 2.20
CA ILE A 19 5.91 8.62 3.60
C ILE A 19 6.85 7.47 3.93
N GLU A 20 8.04 7.81 4.43
CA GLU A 20 9.05 6.82 4.79
C GLU A 20 8.55 5.96 5.94
N HIS A 21 8.55 4.63 5.75
CA HIS A 21 8.14 3.69 6.79
C HIS A 21 8.99 3.84 8.06
N GLY A 22 10.32 3.81 7.97
CA GLY A 22 11.22 3.95 9.13
C GLY A 22 10.78 3.12 10.34
N ASP A 23 10.56 3.79 11.47
CA ASP A 23 10.00 3.29 12.74
C ASP A 23 8.50 3.62 12.92
N LEU A 24 7.80 3.99 11.84
CA LEU A 24 6.37 4.29 11.90
C LEU A 24 5.61 3.04 12.32
N GLN A 25 4.74 3.23 13.31
CA GLN A 25 3.81 2.19 13.74
C GLN A 25 2.47 2.41 13.05
N LYS A 26 1.87 1.32 12.54
CA LYS A 26 0.53 1.37 11.91
C LYS A 26 -0.50 2.08 12.80
N GLU A 27 -0.45 1.83 14.12
CA GLU A 27 -1.33 2.49 15.10
C GLU A 27 -1.15 4.02 15.14
N ALA A 28 0.09 4.51 15.05
CA ALA A 28 0.35 5.95 15.03
C ALA A 28 -0.18 6.61 13.76
N VAL A 29 -0.08 5.92 12.61
CA VAL A 29 -0.64 6.41 11.34
C VAL A 29 -2.16 6.34 11.32
N ASP A 30 -2.77 5.27 11.84
CA ASP A 30 -4.23 5.16 12.01
C ASP A 30 -4.76 6.31 12.88
N GLN A 31 -4.12 6.57 14.03
CA GLN A 31 -4.53 7.68 14.91
C GLN A 31 -4.40 9.03 14.20
N ALA A 32 -3.25 9.32 13.59
CA ALA A 32 -3.04 10.59 12.90
C ALA A 32 -3.98 10.76 11.69
N ALA A 33 -4.26 9.70 10.93
CA ALA A 33 -5.21 9.72 9.83
C ALA A 33 -6.63 10.03 10.33
N ARG A 34 -7.07 9.41 11.43
CA ARG A 34 -8.36 9.70 12.06
C ARG A 34 -8.47 11.13 12.56
N GLU A 35 -7.42 11.67 13.18
CA GLU A 35 -7.36 13.07 13.62
C GLU A 35 -7.54 14.06 12.45
N LEU A 36 -7.03 13.68 11.27
CA LEU A 36 -7.14 14.48 10.04
C LEU A 36 -8.39 14.17 9.20
N GLY A 37 -9.17 13.15 9.58
CA GLY A 37 -10.31 12.68 8.79
C GLY A 37 -9.93 12.00 7.47
N LEU A 38 -8.71 11.46 7.38
CA LEU A 38 -8.23 10.65 6.25
C LEU A 38 -8.66 9.19 6.42
N ALA A 39 -9.02 8.54 5.31
CA ALA A 39 -9.26 7.10 5.31
C ALA A 39 -7.93 6.34 5.35
N PHE A 40 -7.71 5.50 6.36
CA PHE A 40 -6.52 4.66 6.46
C PHE A 40 -6.78 3.25 5.95
N MET A 41 -6.02 2.81 4.96
CA MET A 41 -6.18 1.53 4.27
C MET A 41 -4.87 0.74 4.31
N VAL A 42 -4.94 -0.55 4.66
CA VAL A 42 -3.75 -1.40 4.84
C VAL A 42 -3.79 -2.59 3.90
N ALA A 43 -2.91 -2.58 2.90
CA ALA A 43 -2.69 -3.67 1.98
C ALA A 43 -1.63 -4.64 2.52
N GLU A 44 -2.05 -5.82 2.95
CA GLU A 44 -1.15 -6.86 3.46
C GLU A 44 -0.50 -7.62 2.29
N CYS A 45 0.75 -7.26 1.95
CA CYS A 45 1.51 -7.84 0.83
C CYS A 45 2.45 -8.98 1.24
N ASP A 46 2.41 -9.42 2.51
CA ASP A 46 3.26 -10.49 3.08
C ASP A 46 3.30 -11.76 2.21
N ARG A 47 2.17 -12.14 1.60
CA ARG A 47 2.05 -13.34 0.74
C ARG A 47 2.10 -13.04 -0.75
N ALA A 48 2.25 -11.77 -1.13
CA ALA A 48 2.31 -11.39 -2.53
C ALA A 48 3.69 -11.73 -3.11
N ARG A 49 3.71 -12.62 -4.11
CA ARG A 49 4.93 -13.08 -4.81
C ARG A 49 4.95 -12.69 -6.29
N SER A 50 4.00 -11.87 -6.71
CA SER A 50 3.85 -11.43 -8.10
C SER A 50 3.04 -10.15 -8.17
N ARG A 51 3.19 -9.35 -9.23
CA ARG A 51 2.37 -8.16 -9.51
C ARG A 51 0.89 -8.38 -9.22
N SER A 52 0.30 -9.42 -9.82
CA SER A 52 -1.13 -9.71 -9.68
C SER A 52 -1.55 -10.03 -8.24
N ALA A 53 -0.65 -10.53 -7.40
CA ALA A 53 -0.94 -10.78 -5.99
C ALA A 53 -0.87 -9.48 -5.17
N VAL A 54 0.07 -8.58 -5.48
CA VAL A 54 0.15 -7.25 -4.86
C VAL A 54 -1.09 -6.42 -5.22
N LEU A 55 -1.45 -6.38 -6.51
CA LEU A 55 -2.64 -5.67 -6.98
C LEU A 55 -3.92 -6.21 -6.34
N ARG A 56 -4.04 -7.53 -6.14
CA ARG A 56 -5.17 -8.12 -5.40
C ARG A 56 -5.17 -7.78 -3.91
N ALA A 57 -4.00 -7.67 -3.28
CA ALA A 57 -3.91 -7.24 -1.89
C ALA A 57 -4.38 -5.79 -1.72
N ILE A 58 -3.99 -4.90 -2.63
CA ILE A 58 -4.46 -3.51 -2.66
C ILE A 58 -5.97 -3.47 -2.92
N ALA A 59 -6.45 -4.15 -3.97
CA ALA A 59 -7.87 -4.20 -4.30
C ALA A 59 -8.74 -4.65 -3.13
N LYS A 60 -8.28 -5.67 -2.38
CA LYS A 60 -8.97 -6.13 -1.17
C LYS A 60 -8.95 -5.09 -0.04
N ALA A 61 -7.83 -4.38 0.14
CA ALA A 61 -7.68 -3.42 1.23
C ALA A 61 -8.46 -2.13 1.01
N VAL A 62 -8.58 -1.72 -0.25
CA VAL A 62 -9.28 -0.50 -0.67
C VAL A 62 -10.76 -0.78 -1.01
N ASP A 63 -11.15 -2.06 -1.03
CA ASP A 63 -12.50 -2.51 -1.43
C ASP A 63 -12.85 -2.14 -2.89
N PHE A 64 -11.92 -2.43 -3.80
CA PHE A 64 -12.13 -2.23 -5.24
C PHE A 64 -13.24 -3.12 -5.81
N PRO A 65 -13.88 -2.68 -6.91
CA PRO A 65 -14.95 -3.42 -7.56
C PRO A 65 -14.49 -4.77 -8.12
N GLU A 66 -15.44 -5.71 -8.27
CA GLU A 66 -15.19 -7.06 -8.79
C GLU A 66 -14.58 -7.09 -10.21
N TYR A 67 -14.81 -6.04 -10.99
CA TYR A 67 -14.29 -5.86 -12.35
C TYR A 67 -12.93 -5.16 -12.40
N PHE A 68 -12.20 -5.06 -11.27
CA PHE A 68 -10.85 -4.52 -11.23
C PHE A 68 -9.93 -5.18 -12.27
N GLY A 69 -9.42 -4.37 -13.21
CA GLY A 69 -8.69 -4.84 -14.40
C GLY A 69 -7.33 -5.49 -14.13
N GLY A 70 -6.83 -5.49 -12.89
CA GLY A 70 -5.62 -6.22 -12.50
C GLY A 70 -4.33 -5.71 -13.15
N ASN A 71 -4.30 -4.44 -13.54
CA ASN A 71 -3.16 -3.76 -14.14
C ASN A 71 -2.94 -2.36 -13.51
N PHE A 72 -1.85 -1.69 -13.86
CA PHE A 72 -1.46 -0.41 -13.24
C PHE A 72 -2.37 0.77 -13.61
N ASP A 73 -2.97 0.74 -14.81
CA ASP A 73 -3.94 1.74 -15.25
C ASP A 73 -5.24 1.63 -14.46
N ALA A 74 -5.74 0.40 -14.29
CA ALA A 74 -6.88 0.11 -13.43
C ALA A 74 -6.61 0.44 -11.95
N LEU A 75 -5.36 0.26 -11.49
CA LEU A 75 -4.95 0.67 -10.14
C LEU A 75 -5.05 2.18 -9.97
N TYR A 76 -4.52 2.95 -10.92
CA TYR A 76 -4.62 4.41 -10.91
C TYR A 76 -6.08 4.86 -10.87
N ASP A 77 -6.91 4.35 -11.79
CA ASP A 77 -8.32 4.74 -11.91
C ASP A 77 -9.10 4.47 -10.61
N CYS A 78 -8.97 3.26 -10.05
CA CYS A 78 -9.66 2.90 -8.81
C CYS A 78 -9.15 3.68 -7.59
N LEU A 79 -7.84 3.98 -7.51
CA LEU A 79 -7.32 4.83 -6.42
C LEU A 79 -7.81 6.27 -6.56
N CYS A 80 -7.88 6.82 -7.77
CA CYS A 80 -8.46 8.13 -8.03
C CYS A 80 -9.93 8.19 -7.62
N ASP A 81 -10.74 7.20 -7.99
CA ASP A 81 -12.15 7.10 -7.58
C ASP A 81 -12.29 7.02 -6.05
N THR A 82 -11.46 6.19 -5.41
CA THR A 82 -11.41 6.08 -3.94
C THR A 82 -11.08 7.42 -3.28
N VAL A 83 -10.08 8.14 -3.82
CA VAL A 83 -9.74 9.49 -3.34
C VAL A 83 -10.93 10.42 -3.48
N LEU A 84 -11.64 10.40 -4.61
CA LEU A 84 -12.81 11.25 -4.83
C LEU A 84 -13.98 10.92 -3.88
N ASP A 85 -14.17 9.66 -3.52
CA ASP A 85 -15.18 9.24 -2.55
C ASP A 85 -14.88 9.79 -1.13
N GLN A 86 -13.60 9.95 -0.79
CA GLN A 86 -13.20 10.49 0.51
C GLN A 86 -13.27 12.03 0.56
N LYS A 87 -13.71 12.54 1.71
CA LYS A 87 -13.84 13.99 1.95
C LYS A 87 -12.49 14.70 2.07
N THR A 88 -11.59 14.15 2.87
CA THR A 88 -10.25 14.73 3.09
C THR A 88 -9.21 14.06 2.21
N GLY A 89 -9.27 12.73 2.08
CA GLY A 89 -8.23 11.98 1.42
C GLY A 89 -8.03 10.57 1.96
N VAL A 90 -6.98 9.92 1.48
CA VAL A 90 -6.67 8.51 1.73
C VAL A 90 -5.20 8.35 2.10
N VAL A 91 -4.92 7.40 2.98
CA VAL A 91 -3.57 6.96 3.34
C VAL A 91 -3.49 5.46 3.10
N LEU A 92 -2.67 5.04 2.15
CA LEU A 92 -2.48 3.63 1.78
C LEU A 92 -1.17 3.08 2.35
N TRP A 93 -1.25 2.06 3.20
CA TRP A 93 -0.10 1.34 3.73
C TRP A 93 0.08 0.00 3.01
N LEU A 94 1.17 -0.16 2.27
CA LEU A 94 1.58 -1.43 1.69
C LEU A 94 2.50 -2.16 2.67
N SER A 95 1.96 -3.14 3.41
CA SER A 95 2.70 -3.86 4.45
C SER A 95 3.48 -5.03 3.86
N LYS A 96 4.77 -5.13 4.22
CA LYS A 96 5.67 -6.22 3.81
C LYS A 96 5.71 -6.46 2.30
N LEU A 97 5.84 -5.40 1.52
CA LEU A 97 6.05 -5.51 0.08
C LEU A 97 7.46 -6.05 -0.19
N HIS A 98 7.56 -7.18 -0.87
CA HIS A 98 8.82 -7.88 -1.18
C HIS A 98 9.58 -7.20 -2.34
N SER A 99 9.79 -5.90 -2.25
CA SER A 99 10.46 -5.11 -3.30
C SER A 99 11.92 -5.49 -3.52
N GLY A 100 12.55 -6.17 -2.55
CA GLY A 100 13.90 -6.72 -2.67
C GLY A 100 13.97 -8.02 -3.48
N ASP A 101 12.84 -8.58 -3.90
CA ASP A 101 12.80 -9.71 -4.82
C ASP A 101 12.89 -9.21 -6.27
N PRO A 102 13.85 -9.69 -7.08
CA PRO A 102 14.04 -9.20 -8.44
C PRO A 102 12.82 -9.40 -9.35
N THR A 103 11.91 -10.31 -9.01
CA THR A 103 10.66 -10.51 -9.75
C THR A 103 9.60 -9.45 -9.44
N LEU A 104 9.76 -8.71 -8.34
CA LEU A 104 8.84 -7.69 -7.87
C LEU A 104 9.47 -6.29 -7.80
N THR A 105 10.79 -6.14 -7.94
CA THR A 105 11.45 -4.84 -7.83
C THR A 105 10.93 -3.83 -8.86
N ASP A 106 10.81 -4.23 -10.12
CA ASP A 106 10.26 -3.36 -11.17
C ASP A 106 8.78 -3.04 -10.93
N ASP A 107 7.98 -4.06 -10.62
CA ASP A 107 6.56 -3.90 -10.32
C ASP A 107 6.32 -3.00 -9.10
N ALA A 108 7.13 -3.14 -8.05
CA ALA A 108 7.05 -2.31 -6.85
C ALA A 108 7.39 -0.85 -7.16
N ALA A 109 8.38 -0.60 -8.02
CA ALA A 109 8.71 0.74 -8.50
C ALA A 109 7.55 1.32 -9.34
N GLN A 110 6.93 0.51 -10.20
CA GLN A 110 5.77 0.94 -10.97
C GLN A 110 4.54 1.24 -10.08
N ILE A 111 4.29 0.45 -9.04
CA ILE A 111 3.24 0.73 -8.05
C ILE A 111 3.51 2.05 -7.34
N ALA A 112 4.76 2.32 -6.93
CA ALA A 112 5.13 3.58 -6.32
C ALA A 112 4.93 4.76 -7.30
N SER A 113 5.25 4.57 -8.59
CA SER A 113 4.99 5.56 -9.63
C SER A 113 3.49 5.87 -9.74
N VAL A 114 2.65 4.85 -9.87
CA VAL A 114 1.18 5.02 -9.91
C VAL A 114 0.68 5.75 -8.67
N CYS A 115 1.17 5.40 -7.48
CA CYS A 115 0.81 6.09 -6.25
C CYS A 115 1.21 7.58 -6.31
N ALA A 116 2.39 7.92 -6.85
CA ALA A 116 2.83 9.30 -7.02
C ALA A 116 1.96 10.09 -8.02
N ASP A 117 1.49 9.45 -9.09
CA ASP A 117 0.51 10.06 -10.00
C ASP A 117 -0.82 10.35 -9.27
N VAL A 118 -1.29 9.41 -8.43
CA VAL A 118 -2.49 9.62 -7.59
C VAL A 118 -2.31 10.75 -6.57
N VAL A 119 -1.10 10.94 -6.01
CA VAL A 119 -0.79 12.09 -5.13
C VAL A 119 -1.06 13.40 -5.87
N THR A 120 -0.59 13.50 -7.12
CA THR A 120 -0.76 14.69 -7.95
C THR A 120 -2.24 14.93 -8.21
N PHE A 121 -2.96 13.89 -8.65
CA PHE A 121 -4.39 13.95 -8.87
C PHE A 121 -5.18 14.37 -7.62
N ALA A 122 -4.85 13.79 -6.45
CA ALA A 122 -5.50 14.13 -5.19
C ALA A 122 -5.33 15.62 -4.85
N ALA A 123 -4.11 16.14 -4.97
CA ALA A 123 -3.80 17.54 -4.71
C ALA A 123 -4.55 18.48 -5.65
N GLU A 124 -4.65 18.15 -6.95
CA GLU A 124 -5.42 18.92 -7.94
C GLU A 124 -6.92 18.94 -7.62
N ASN A 125 -7.42 17.90 -6.93
CA ASN A 125 -8.82 17.77 -6.51
C ASN A 125 -9.06 18.22 -5.06
N GLY A 126 -8.10 18.94 -4.45
CA GLY A 126 -8.23 19.51 -3.10
C GLY A 126 -8.25 18.47 -1.98
N ARG A 127 -7.68 17.29 -2.23
CA ARG A 127 -7.62 16.14 -1.30
C ARG A 127 -6.18 15.71 -1.07
N SER A 128 -5.95 14.90 -0.05
CA SER A 128 -4.63 14.35 0.25
C SER A 128 -4.58 12.86 -0.07
N PHE A 129 -3.54 12.42 -0.78
CA PHE A 129 -3.23 10.99 -0.91
C PHE A 129 -1.82 10.74 -0.39
N GLY A 130 -1.70 9.93 0.65
CA GLY A 130 -0.42 9.51 1.21
C GLY A 130 -0.22 8.01 1.03
N TYR A 131 1.02 7.57 0.84
CA TYR A 131 1.32 6.14 0.79
C TYR A 131 2.60 5.79 1.55
N ILE A 132 2.56 4.65 2.25
CA ILE A 132 3.67 4.07 2.99
C ILE A 132 3.99 2.73 2.35
N ILE A 133 5.26 2.50 2.00
CA ILE A 133 5.74 1.18 1.56
C ILE A 133 6.63 0.61 2.68
N GLU A 134 6.12 -0.40 3.36
CA GLU A 134 6.89 -1.21 4.29
C GLU A 134 7.62 -2.29 3.47
N HIS A 135 8.89 -2.04 3.20
CA HIS A 135 9.73 -2.98 2.46
C HIS A 135 10.01 -4.22 3.32
N ALA A 136 9.53 -5.38 2.89
CA ALA A 136 10.12 -6.64 3.31
C ALA A 136 11.41 -6.84 2.51
N GLY A 137 12.49 -7.29 3.16
CA GLY A 137 13.74 -7.66 2.48
C GLY A 137 13.51 -8.77 1.42
N LYS A 138 14.59 -9.28 0.82
CA LYS A 138 14.48 -10.44 -0.09
C LYS A 138 13.69 -11.53 0.63
N HIS A 139 12.64 -12.06 -0.02
CA HIS A 139 11.98 -13.24 0.51
C HIS A 139 13.05 -14.33 0.68
N PRO A 140 13.18 -14.99 1.85
CA PRO A 140 14.08 -16.12 1.95
C PRO A 140 13.65 -17.14 0.88
N ASP A 141 14.58 -17.61 0.06
CA ASP A 141 14.30 -18.69 -0.91
C ASP A 141 13.48 -19.77 -0.19
N PRO A 142 12.40 -20.32 -0.79
CA PRO A 142 11.67 -21.41 -0.16
C PRO A 142 12.70 -22.50 0.18
N GLU A 143 12.79 -22.89 1.46
CA GLU A 143 13.70 -23.94 1.87
C GLU A 143 13.48 -25.15 0.93
N PRO A 144 14.50 -25.62 0.19
CA PRO A 144 14.35 -26.78 -0.67
C PRO A 144 14.15 -28.01 0.21
N GLY A 145 12.89 -28.37 0.50
CA GLY A 145 12.58 -29.63 1.15
C GLY A 145 11.40 -29.65 2.10
N VAL A 146 10.18 -29.56 1.57
CA VAL A 146 9.17 -30.55 1.96
C VAL A 146 8.35 -30.88 0.73
N ALA A 147 8.61 -32.06 0.17
CA ALA A 147 7.69 -32.66 -0.78
C ALA A 147 6.33 -32.71 -0.09
N ALA A 148 5.30 -32.12 -0.73
CA ALA A 148 3.93 -32.32 -0.31
C ALA A 148 3.72 -33.82 -0.10
N ALA A 149 3.41 -34.22 1.13
CA ALA A 149 3.06 -35.59 1.42
C ALA A 149 1.91 -35.97 0.49
N ARG A 150 2.17 -36.97 -0.36
CA ARG A 150 1.18 -37.57 -1.25
C ARG A 150 0.04 -38.12 -0.38
N TYR A 151 -1.05 -37.37 -0.29
CA TYR A 151 -2.30 -37.88 0.23
C TYR A 151 -2.93 -38.80 -0.81
N GLY A 152 -3.17 -40.05 -0.42
CA GLY A 152 -3.88 -41.05 -1.21
C GLY A 152 -3.00 -41.72 -2.27
N GLU A 153 -3.07 -43.02 -2.50
CA GLU A 153 -4.25 -43.88 -2.39
C GLU A 153 -3.83 -45.29 -1.93
N SER A 154 -4.75 -45.86 -1.15
CA SER A 154 -4.92 -47.24 -0.64
C SER A 154 -4.18 -48.38 -1.33
#